data_AF-T1E5W8-F1
#
_entry.id   AF-T1E5W8-F1
#
_cell.length_a   1.000
_cell.length_b   1.000
_cell.length_c   1.000
_cell.angle_alpha   90.00
_cell.angle_beta   90.00
_cell.angle_gamma   90.00
#
_symmetry.space_group_name_H-M   'P 1'
#
loop_
_entity.id
_entity.type
_entity.pdbx_description
1 polymer ?
#
loop_
_entity_poly.entity_id
_entity_poly.type
_entity_poly.pdbx_seq_one_letter_code
_entity_poly.pdbx_strand_id
1 'polypeptide(L)'
;MYSLTQEIKSFSRTNLKKQCTRVTTLSGKRLIETWRDAQMQVVEVADCKEGDACGYVQDLSLDLQIGVIKSWLLLGSQDAAHDLETMKKYKVTHVLNVAYGVENAFPNDFTYKTIPILDLPETDITSCFPECFEFIEQIKLKGGVVLVHCNAGVSRAAAIIIGFLMYSEGLNFAMAFSVVKNARPAICPNSGFMEQLQKYRQFSC
;
A
#
# COMPACT_ATOMS: atom_id res chain seq x y z
N MET A 1 -41.80 -21.67 -3.83
CA MET A 1 -40.42 -21.23 -4.17
C MET A 1 -39.47 -22.02 -3.30
N TYR A 2 -38.60 -22.85 -3.88
CA TYR A 2 -37.56 -23.51 -3.11
C TYR A 2 -36.50 -22.48 -2.71
N SER A 3 -35.97 -22.60 -1.50
CA SER A 3 -34.85 -21.76 -1.06
C SER A 3 -33.59 -22.17 -1.84
N LEU A 4 -32.73 -21.22 -2.21
CA LEU A 4 -31.43 -21.47 -2.85
C LEU A 4 -30.64 -22.58 -2.12
N THR A 5 -30.72 -22.60 -0.78
CA THR A 5 -30.05 -23.58 0.06
C THR A 5 -30.61 -25.00 -0.10
N GLN A 6 -31.91 -25.13 -0.41
CA GLN A 6 -32.54 -26.41 -0.70
C GLN A 6 -32.18 -26.92 -2.09
N GLU A 7 -32.08 -26.02 -3.07
CA GLU A 7 -31.62 -26.36 -4.43
C GLU A 7 -30.16 -26.83 -4.44
N ILE A 8 -29.27 -26.17 -3.67
CA ILE A 8 -27.86 -26.60 -3.55
C ILE A 8 -27.77 -27.98 -2.89
N LYS A 9 -28.60 -28.27 -1.88
CA LYS A 9 -28.61 -29.56 -1.18
C LYS A 9 -29.18 -30.70 -2.02
N SER A 10 -30.15 -30.41 -2.89
CA SER A 10 -30.76 -31.41 -3.77
C SER A 10 -30.00 -31.61 -5.08
N PHE A 11 -29.08 -30.71 -5.43
CA PHE A 11 -28.30 -30.79 -6.67
C PHE A 11 -27.33 -31.98 -6.66
N SER A 12 -27.50 -32.91 -7.59
CA SER A 12 -26.57 -34.03 -7.73
C SER A 12 -25.21 -33.57 -8.24
N ARG A 13 -24.16 -33.88 -7.48
CA ARG A 13 -22.76 -33.63 -7.87
C ARG A 13 -22.37 -34.29 -9.18
N THR A 14 -23.07 -35.35 -9.60
CA THR A 14 -22.86 -36.04 -10.88
C THR A 14 -23.21 -35.19 -12.10
N ASN A 15 -24.05 -34.16 -11.93
CA ASN A 15 -24.49 -33.25 -12.99
C ASN A 15 -23.54 -32.05 -13.17
N LEU A 16 -22.52 -31.90 -12.31
CA LEU A 16 -21.49 -30.88 -12.48
C LEU A 16 -20.59 -31.23 -13.66
N LYS A 17 -20.26 -30.22 -14.48
CA LYS A 17 -19.20 -30.38 -15.47
C LYS A 17 -17.92 -30.77 -14.75
N LYS A 18 -17.26 -31.84 -15.21
CA LYS A 18 -15.94 -32.21 -14.72
C LYS A 18 -14.99 -31.03 -14.97
N GLN A 19 -14.43 -30.47 -13.90
CA GLN A 19 -13.45 -29.40 -13.96
C GLN A 19 -12.10 -29.93 -13.51
N CYS A 20 -11.05 -29.48 -14.18
CA CYS A 20 -9.68 -29.60 -13.69
C CYS A 20 -9.25 -28.22 -13.17
N THR A 21 -8.79 -28.16 -11.92
CA THR A 21 -8.28 -26.92 -11.34
C THR A 21 -6.77 -26.93 -11.43
N ARG A 22 -6.19 -25.94 -12.09
CA ARG A 22 -4.75 -25.73 -12.10
C ARG A 22 -4.37 -24.85 -10.91
N VAL A 23 -3.70 -25.44 -9.92
CA VAL A 23 -3.21 -24.75 -8.72
C VAL A 23 -1.72 -24.46 -8.90
N THR A 24 -1.30 -23.23 -8.69
CA THR A 24 0.13 -22.86 -8.64
C THR A 24 0.49 -22.56 -7.20
N THR A 25 1.44 -23.31 -6.63
CA THR A 25 1.90 -23.10 -5.25
C THR A 25 2.75 -21.85 -5.14
N LEU A 26 3.00 -21.40 -3.90
CA LEU A 26 3.94 -20.30 -3.61
C LEU A 26 5.37 -20.59 -4.09
N SER A 27 5.72 -21.87 -4.27
CA SER A 27 7.01 -22.31 -4.82
C SER A 27 7.03 -22.41 -6.34
N GLY A 28 5.96 -22.01 -7.04
CA GLY A 28 5.84 -22.10 -8.50
C GLY A 28 5.46 -23.49 -9.02
N LYS A 29 5.25 -24.49 -8.15
CA LYS A 29 4.83 -25.83 -8.58
C LYS A 29 3.39 -25.78 -9.09
N ARG A 30 3.14 -26.40 -10.24
CA ARG A 30 1.82 -26.48 -10.85
C ARG A 30 1.20 -27.87 -10.60
N LEU A 31 0.06 -27.87 -9.94
CA LEU A 31 -0.74 -29.06 -9.63
C LEU A 31 -2.02 -29.01 -10.46
N ILE A 32 -2.40 -30.13 -11.06
CA ILE A 32 -3.74 -30.29 -11.64
C ILE A 32 -4.55 -31.14 -10.68
N GLU A 33 -5.56 -30.52 -10.08
CA GLU A 33 -6.55 -31.20 -9.26
C GLU A 33 -7.71 -31.64 -10.16
N THR A 34 -7.94 -32.96 -10.22
CA THR A 34 -9.09 -33.54 -10.91
C THR A 34 -9.93 -34.30 -9.92
N TRP A 35 -11.22 -33.97 -9.86
CA TRP A 35 -12.18 -34.70 -9.02
C TRP A 35 -12.75 -35.89 -9.80
N ARG A 36 -12.57 -37.11 -9.27
CA ARG A 36 -13.21 -38.34 -9.76
C ARG A 36 -13.94 -39.02 -8.60
N ASP A 37 -15.25 -39.22 -8.74
CA ASP A 37 -16.06 -40.04 -7.83
C ASP A 37 -15.84 -39.73 -6.33
N ALA A 38 -15.87 -38.44 -5.97
CA ALA A 38 -15.62 -37.90 -4.64
C ALA A 38 -14.20 -38.08 -4.08
N GLN A 39 -13.26 -38.59 -4.88
CA GLN A 39 -11.82 -38.63 -4.58
C GLN A 39 -11.09 -37.56 -5.41
N MET A 40 -10.24 -36.78 -4.73
CA MET A 40 -9.40 -35.77 -5.38
C MET A 40 -8.10 -36.44 -5.81
N GLN A 41 -7.82 -36.41 -7.11
CA GLN A 41 -6.52 -36.80 -7.65
C GLN A 41 -5.73 -35.54 -7.98
N VAL A 42 -4.53 -35.43 -7.39
CA VAL A 42 -3.61 -34.32 -7.62
C VAL A 42 -2.44 -34.87 -8.41
N VAL A 43 -2.23 -34.32 -9.61
CA VAL A 43 -1.08 -34.65 -10.44
C VAL A 43 -0.15 -33.45 -10.47
N GLU A 44 1.09 -33.63 -10.03
CA GLU A 44 2.15 -32.64 -10.20
C GLU A 44 2.57 -32.65 -11.67
N VAL A 45 2.41 -31.51 -12.35
CA VAL A 45 2.75 -31.41 -13.77
C VAL A 45 4.26 -31.20 -13.86
N ALA A 46 4.95 -32.21 -14.38
CA ALA A 46 6.38 -32.13 -14.70
C ALA A 46 6.60 -31.29 -15.95
N ASP A 47 6.37 -29.99 -15.84
CA ASP A 47 6.77 -29.03 -16.87
C ASP A 47 6.84 -27.64 -16.25
N CYS A 48 8.05 -27.19 -15.91
CA CYS A 48 8.42 -25.78 -15.82
C CYS A 48 9.94 -25.69 -15.98
N LYS A 49 10.39 -25.02 -17.05
CA LYS A 49 11.75 -24.48 -17.14
C LYS A 49 11.96 -23.53 -15.94
N GLU A 50 13.18 -23.49 -15.41
CA GLU A 50 13.57 -22.55 -14.34
C GLU A 50 13.13 -21.12 -14.72
N GLY A 51 12.17 -20.55 -13.97
CA GLY A 51 11.71 -19.17 -14.14
C GLY A 51 10.20 -18.94 -14.30
N ASP A 52 9.36 -19.98 -14.32
CA ASP A 52 7.91 -19.78 -14.44
C ASP A 52 7.30 -19.34 -13.08
N ALA A 53 7.25 -18.01 -12.90
CA ALA A 53 6.95 -17.29 -11.67
C ALA A 53 5.57 -17.59 -11.04
N CYS A 54 5.46 -17.25 -9.75
CA CYS A 54 4.28 -17.38 -8.88
C CYS A 54 2.94 -17.00 -9.55
N GLY A 55 1.81 -17.48 -8.99
CA GLY A 55 0.44 -17.23 -9.48
C GLY A 55 -0.06 -15.78 -9.46
N TYR A 56 0.84 -14.80 -9.39
CA TYR A 56 0.58 -13.37 -9.49
C TYR A 56 1.49 -12.81 -10.59
N VAL A 57 0.92 -11.99 -11.48
CA VAL A 57 1.74 -11.25 -12.43
C VAL A 57 2.47 -10.16 -11.64
N GLN A 58 3.80 -10.26 -11.57
CA GLN A 58 4.62 -9.20 -10.98
C GLN A 58 4.57 -8.01 -11.93
N ASP A 59 3.88 -6.95 -11.52
CA ASP A 59 3.93 -5.68 -12.22
C ASP A 59 5.28 -5.03 -11.91
N LEU A 60 6.12 -4.90 -12.94
CA LEU A 60 7.44 -4.28 -12.86
C LEU A 60 7.40 -2.82 -13.34
N SER A 61 6.21 -2.28 -13.64
CA SER A 61 6.09 -0.88 -14.02
C SER A 61 6.37 0.02 -12.82
N LEU A 62 7.13 1.10 -13.07
CA LEU A 62 7.44 2.10 -12.06
C LEU A 62 6.19 2.91 -11.70
N ASP A 63 5.94 3.09 -10.41
CA ASP A 63 4.87 3.97 -9.94
C ASP A 63 5.41 5.39 -9.74
N LEU A 64 5.45 6.17 -10.81
CA LEU A 64 5.87 7.59 -10.78
C LEU A 64 4.71 8.55 -10.42
N GLN A 65 3.54 8.04 -9.99
CA GLN A 65 2.38 8.89 -9.69
C GLN A 65 2.56 9.62 -8.35
N ILE A 66 2.63 10.95 -8.41
CA ILE A 66 2.61 11.80 -7.22
C ILE A 66 1.17 12.21 -6.87
N GLY A 67 0.78 11.95 -5.63
CA GLY A 67 -0.42 12.52 -5.03
C GLY A 67 -0.15 13.93 -4.52
N VAL A 68 -0.71 14.94 -5.19
CA VAL A 68 -0.58 16.34 -4.76
C VAL A 68 -1.68 16.66 -3.74
N ILE A 69 -1.34 16.65 -2.46
CA ILE A 69 -2.30 16.95 -1.37
C ILE A 69 -2.50 18.46 -1.26
N LYS A 70 -1.38 19.19 -1.29
CA LYS A 70 -1.28 20.65 -1.39
C LYS A 70 -0.12 20.96 -2.33
N SER A 71 0.00 22.21 -2.77
CA SER A 71 1.12 22.66 -3.63
C SER A 71 2.51 22.40 -3.03
N TRP A 72 2.60 22.26 -1.70
CA TRP A 72 3.84 22.04 -0.96
C TRP A 72 3.91 20.67 -0.25
N LEU A 73 2.84 19.86 -0.28
CA LEU A 73 2.75 18.55 0.40
C LEU A 73 2.37 17.46 -0.60
N LEU A 74 3.31 16.55 -0.84
CA LEU A 74 3.22 15.51 -1.84
C LEU A 74 3.30 14.12 -1.22
N LEU A 75 2.64 13.15 -1.85
CA LEU A 75 2.66 11.72 -1.50
C LEU A 75 3.19 10.90 -2.68
N GLY A 76 4.13 9.99 -2.44
CA GLY A 76 4.69 9.13 -3.49
C GLY A 76 5.16 7.76 -3.03
N SER A 77 5.54 6.94 -4.00
CA SER A 77 6.25 5.67 -3.83
C SER A 77 7.78 5.89 -3.75
N GLN A 78 8.52 4.82 -3.50
CA GLN A 78 9.97 4.81 -3.65
C GLN A 78 10.38 5.14 -5.08
N ASP A 79 9.71 4.58 -6.08
CA ASP A 79 10.03 4.79 -7.50
C ASP A 79 10.01 6.27 -7.85
N ALA A 80 8.96 6.99 -7.42
CA ALA A 80 8.84 8.43 -7.63
C ALA A 80 9.93 9.22 -6.87
N ALA A 81 10.32 8.77 -5.67
CA ALA A 81 11.41 9.38 -4.90
C ALA A 81 12.81 9.08 -5.46
N HIS A 82 12.95 8.01 -6.26
CA HIS A 82 14.17 7.60 -6.94
C HIS A 82 14.25 8.11 -8.39
N ASP A 83 13.24 8.87 -8.84
CA ASP A 83 13.22 9.48 -10.16
C ASP A 83 13.49 10.99 -10.08
N LEU A 84 14.69 11.39 -10.49
CA LEU A 84 15.15 12.78 -10.39
C LEU A 84 14.29 13.74 -11.23
N GLU A 85 13.79 13.28 -12.38
CA GLU A 85 12.94 14.08 -13.26
C GLU A 85 11.61 14.42 -12.60
N THR A 86 10.96 13.42 -11.99
CA THR A 86 9.74 13.59 -11.20
C THR A 86 9.98 14.54 -10.03
N MET A 87 11.05 14.32 -9.26
CA MET A 87 11.41 15.17 -8.13
C MET A 87 11.59 16.65 -8.54
N LYS A 88 12.30 16.90 -9.64
CA LYS A 88 12.50 18.25 -10.20
C LYS A 88 11.22 18.85 -10.77
N LYS A 89 10.39 18.06 -11.46
CA LYS A 89 9.10 18.48 -12.02
C LYS A 89 8.16 19.02 -10.94
N TYR A 90 8.12 18.37 -9.79
CA TYR A 90 7.32 18.80 -8.64
C TYR A 90 8.03 19.80 -7.72
N LYS A 91 9.26 20.22 -8.08
CA LYS A 91 10.07 21.18 -7.31
C LYS A 91 10.28 20.75 -5.86
N VAL A 92 10.45 19.44 -5.64
CA VAL A 92 10.70 18.89 -4.31
C VAL A 92 11.98 19.52 -3.75
N THR A 93 11.95 19.96 -2.50
CA THR A 93 13.13 20.46 -1.79
C THR A 93 13.51 19.56 -0.61
N HIS A 94 12.52 18.87 -0.03
CA HIS A 94 12.70 18.01 1.13
C HIS A 94 11.97 16.68 0.94
N VAL A 95 12.51 15.63 1.55
CA VAL A 95 11.94 14.29 1.49
C VAL A 95 11.80 13.71 2.88
N LEU A 96 10.59 13.28 3.23
CA LEU A 96 10.32 12.47 4.40
C LEU A 96 10.19 11.00 3.96
N ASN A 97 11.26 10.23 4.16
CA ASN A 97 11.29 8.81 3.88
C ASN A 97 10.84 8.04 5.14
N VAL A 98 9.65 7.45 5.09
CA VAL A 98 9.11 6.63 6.19
C VAL A 98 9.18 5.12 5.94
N ALA A 99 9.89 4.69 4.89
CA ALA A 99 10.06 3.28 4.60
C ALA A 99 11.20 2.66 5.41
N TYR A 100 10.95 1.46 5.91
CA TYR A 100 11.99 0.57 6.40
C TYR A 100 12.77 -0.03 5.22
N GLY A 101 14.10 0.05 5.25
CA GLY A 101 14.99 -0.59 4.28
C GLY A 101 15.11 0.09 2.92
N VAL A 102 14.66 1.34 2.79
CA VAL A 102 14.75 2.13 1.55
C VAL A 102 15.75 3.25 1.72
N GLU A 103 16.74 3.30 0.83
CA GLU A 103 17.78 4.33 0.84
C GLU A 103 17.31 5.64 0.20
N ASN A 104 18.02 6.73 0.49
CA ASN A 104 17.76 8.03 -0.10
C ASN A 104 18.57 8.18 -1.39
N ALA A 105 17.89 8.29 -2.53
CA ALA A 105 18.55 8.25 -3.85
C ALA A 105 19.44 9.46 -4.16
N PHE A 106 19.09 10.66 -3.69
CA PHE A 106 19.73 11.91 -4.11
C PHE A 106 20.11 12.81 -2.91
N PRO A 107 20.91 12.31 -1.94
CA PRO A 107 21.20 13.02 -0.68
C PRO A 107 21.95 14.35 -0.87
N ASN A 108 22.54 14.57 -2.04
CA ASN A 108 23.23 15.83 -2.39
C ASN A 108 22.31 16.88 -3.02
N ASP A 109 21.13 16.47 -3.53
CA ASP A 109 20.20 17.35 -4.25
C ASP A 109 19.00 17.79 -3.38
N PHE A 110 18.61 16.99 -2.38
CA PHE A 110 17.47 17.27 -1.51
C PHE A 110 17.82 17.05 -0.03
N THR A 111 17.08 17.73 0.85
CA THR A 111 17.19 17.52 2.30
C THR A 111 16.31 16.35 2.72
N TYR A 112 16.90 15.31 3.31
CA TYR A 112 16.17 14.13 3.76
C TYR A 112 15.94 14.11 5.27
N LYS A 113 14.81 13.56 5.67
CA LYS A 113 14.60 12.99 7.00
C LYS A 113 14.07 11.56 6.83
N THR A 114 14.68 10.62 7.54
CA THR A 114 14.32 9.20 7.46
C THR A 114 13.84 8.72 8.81
N ILE A 115 12.59 8.25 8.88
CA ILE A 115 11.98 7.66 10.07
C ILE A 115 11.48 6.27 9.66
N PRO A 116 12.26 5.20 9.90
CA PRO A 116 11.93 3.89 9.36
C PRO A 116 10.70 3.28 10.08
N ILE A 117 9.59 3.11 9.35
CA ILE A 117 8.36 2.50 9.87
C ILE A 117 8.12 1.15 9.20
N LEU A 118 7.86 0.12 10.00
CA LEU A 118 7.41 -1.20 9.52
C LEU A 118 5.95 -1.12 9.08
N ASP A 119 5.61 -1.76 7.96
CA ASP A 119 4.24 -1.76 7.43
C ASP A 119 3.40 -2.91 8.01
N LEU A 120 3.38 -2.99 9.34
CA LEU A 120 2.68 -4.05 10.06
C LEU A 120 1.54 -3.45 10.88
N PRO A 121 0.36 -4.10 10.96
CA PRO A 121 -0.76 -3.62 11.77
C PRO A 121 -0.41 -3.38 13.24
N GLU A 122 0.58 -4.10 13.78
CA GLU A 122 1.02 -4.01 15.17
C GLU A 122 1.97 -2.82 15.41
N THR A 123 2.47 -2.17 14.36
CA THR A 123 3.38 -1.03 14.48
C THR A 123 2.62 0.19 14.98
N ASP A 124 3.07 0.81 16.07
CA ASP A 124 2.52 2.07 16.56
C ASP A 124 3.03 3.24 15.71
N ILE A 125 2.24 3.63 14.71
CA ILE A 125 2.56 4.74 13.81
C ILE A 125 2.35 6.10 14.48
N THR A 126 1.49 6.17 15.50
CA THR A 126 1.18 7.42 16.20
C THR A 126 2.38 7.93 17.00
N SER A 127 3.25 7.04 17.46
CA SER A 127 4.52 7.38 18.09
C SER A 127 5.45 8.20 17.19
N CYS A 128 5.36 8.02 15.86
CA CYS A 128 6.17 8.73 14.88
C CYS A 128 5.60 10.10 14.48
N PHE A 129 4.33 10.37 14.81
CA PHE A 129 3.63 11.57 14.37
C PHE A 129 4.30 12.89 14.80
N PRO A 130 4.70 13.09 16.07
CA PRO A 130 5.30 14.37 16.48
C PRO A 130 6.51 14.74 15.62
N GLU A 131 7.41 13.79 15.41
CA GLU A 131 8.64 13.99 14.65
C GLU A 131 8.37 14.18 13.14
N CYS A 132 7.42 13.44 12.58
CA CYS A 132 7.01 13.62 11.18
C CYS A 132 6.35 14.98 10.95
N PHE A 133 5.44 15.37 11.85
CA PHE A 133 4.64 16.59 11.72
C PHE A 133 5.52 17.82 11.86
N GLU A 134 6.41 17.84 12.85
CA GLU A 134 7.38 18.93 13.03
C GLU A 134 8.20 19.15 11.75
N PHE A 135 8.71 18.09 11.13
CA PHE A 135 9.47 18.20 9.88
C PHE A 135 8.63 18.81 8.76
N ILE A 136 7.40 18.34 8.56
CA ILE A 136 6.47 18.83 7.53
C ILE A 136 6.14 20.31 7.77
N GLU A 137 5.88 20.73 9.02
CA GLU A 137 5.56 22.11 9.37
C GLU A 137 6.75 23.06 9.14
N GLN A 138 7.95 22.66 9.53
CA GLN A 138 9.16 23.47 9.31
C GLN A 138 9.37 23.76 7.82
N ILE A 139 9.09 22.81 6.94
CA ILE A 139 9.24 22.97 5.48
C ILE A 139 8.16 23.90 4.93
N LYS A 140 6.91 23.73 5.39
CA LYS A 140 5.81 24.62 5.05
C LYS A 140 6.14 26.07 5.40
N LEU A 141 6.66 26.32 6.61
CA LEU A 141 7.02 27.66 7.08
C LEU A 141 8.16 28.30 6.27
N LYS A 142 9.10 27.49 5.77
CA LYS A 142 10.21 27.93 4.90
C LYS A 142 9.81 28.07 3.43
N GLY A 143 8.55 27.79 3.06
CA GLY A 143 8.08 27.83 1.68
C GLY A 143 8.66 26.72 0.79
N GLY A 144 9.11 25.61 1.39
CA GLY A 144 9.60 24.44 0.66
C GLY A 144 8.49 23.50 0.20
N VAL A 145 8.88 22.47 -0.55
CA VAL A 145 7.98 21.39 -1.01
C VAL A 145 8.49 20.08 -0.45
N VAL A 146 7.64 19.37 0.29
CA VAL A 146 7.96 18.08 0.90
C VAL A 146 7.29 16.93 0.15
N LEU A 147 8.09 15.92 -0.19
CA LEU A 147 7.60 14.61 -0.60
C LEU A 147 7.63 13.66 0.59
N VAL A 148 6.48 13.13 0.99
CA VAL A 148 6.40 12.02 1.95
C VAL A 148 6.24 10.73 1.16
N HIS A 149 7.17 9.78 1.34
CA HIS A 149 7.11 8.48 0.66
C HIS A 149 7.40 7.33 1.60
N CYS A 150 6.96 6.15 1.18
CA CYS A 150 7.38 4.88 1.75
C CYS A 150 7.80 3.95 0.60
N ASN A 151 7.57 2.64 0.70
CA ASN A 151 7.88 1.73 -0.40
C ASN A 151 6.91 1.95 -1.58
N ALA A 152 5.61 1.69 -1.36
CA ALA A 152 4.60 1.82 -2.41
C ALA A 152 3.83 3.15 -2.39
N GLY A 153 4.03 4.01 -1.38
CA GLY A 153 3.20 5.22 -1.21
C GLY A 153 1.72 4.91 -0.96
N VAL A 154 1.42 3.73 -0.39
CA VAL A 154 0.06 3.21 -0.18
C VAL A 154 -0.36 3.26 1.27
N SER A 155 0.51 2.82 2.19
CA SER A 155 0.14 2.60 3.60
C SER A 155 0.80 3.59 4.57
N ARG A 156 2.08 3.40 4.92
CA ARG A 156 2.81 4.24 5.91
C ARG A 156 2.77 5.73 5.57
N ALA A 157 3.23 6.12 4.38
CA ALA A 157 3.28 7.53 3.98
C ALA A 157 1.89 8.16 3.91
N ALA A 158 0.89 7.41 3.43
CA ALA A 158 -0.50 7.87 3.42
C ALA A 158 -1.03 8.09 4.84
N ALA A 159 -0.74 7.16 5.76
CA ALA A 159 -1.14 7.28 7.16
C ALA A 159 -0.51 8.49 7.86
N ILE A 160 0.78 8.77 7.62
CA ILE A 160 1.44 9.98 8.13
C ILE A 160 0.75 11.24 7.62
N ILE A 161 0.45 11.34 6.33
CA ILE A 161 -0.23 12.51 5.77
C ILE A 161 -1.66 12.65 6.32
N ILE A 162 -2.42 11.56 6.43
CA ILE A 162 -3.77 11.59 7.00
C ILE A 162 -3.70 12.12 8.44
N GLY A 163 -2.81 11.55 9.27
CA GLY A 163 -2.60 12.01 10.64
C GLY A 163 -2.19 13.48 10.70
N PHE A 164 -1.31 13.93 9.79
CA PHE A 164 -0.88 15.31 9.69
C PHE A 164 -2.02 16.27 9.35
N LEU A 165 -2.90 15.91 8.41
CA LEU A 165 -4.08 16.72 8.07
C LEU A 165 -5.08 16.77 9.23
N MET A 166 -5.26 15.65 9.95
CA MET A 166 -6.09 15.64 11.16
C MET A 166 -5.52 16.58 12.23
N TYR A 167 -4.20 16.58 12.42
CA TYR A 167 -3.50 17.43 13.39
C TYR A 167 -3.51 18.93 13.00
N SER A 168 -3.06 19.25 11.78
CA SER A 168 -2.79 20.64 11.37
C SER A 168 -4.01 21.40 10.86
N GLU A 169 -5.02 20.71 10.32
CA GLU A 169 -6.25 21.31 9.78
C GLU A 169 -7.50 20.94 10.60
N GLY A 170 -7.34 20.17 11.69
CA GLY A 170 -8.46 19.76 12.55
C GLY A 170 -9.48 18.86 11.85
N LEU A 171 -9.09 18.19 10.75
CA LEU A 171 -9.98 17.32 10.01
C LEU A 171 -10.27 16.05 10.81
N ASN A 172 -11.51 15.57 10.74
CA ASN A 172 -11.78 14.21 11.19
C ASN A 172 -11.16 13.19 10.22
N PHE A 173 -11.00 11.95 10.71
CA PHE A 173 -10.39 10.86 9.93
C PHE A 173 -11.01 10.68 8.54
N ALA A 174 -12.34 10.66 8.42
CA ALA A 174 -13.02 10.41 7.15
C ALA A 174 -12.74 11.51 6.11
N MET A 175 -12.70 12.77 6.56
CA MET A 175 -12.36 13.91 5.69
C MET A 175 -10.89 13.87 5.27
N ALA A 176 -9.96 13.69 6.22
CA ALA A 176 -8.54 13.61 5.93
C ALA A 176 -8.23 12.44 4.98
N PHE A 177 -8.79 11.26 5.24
CA PHE A 177 -8.66 10.10 4.36
C PHE A 177 -9.17 10.39 2.95
N SER A 178 -10.33 11.03 2.82
CA SER A 178 -10.92 11.38 1.52
C SER A 178 -10.02 12.33 0.73
N VAL A 179 -9.45 13.36 1.37
CA VAL A 179 -8.49 14.29 0.73
C VAL A 179 -7.30 13.54 0.15
N VAL A 180 -6.68 12.64 0.93
CA VAL A 180 -5.50 11.89 0.47
C VAL A 180 -5.89 10.86 -0.59
N LYS A 181 -7.06 10.21 -0.46
CA LYS A 181 -7.56 9.23 -1.43
C LYS A 181 -7.86 9.84 -2.78
N ASN A 182 -8.40 11.06 -2.80
CA ASN A 182 -8.68 11.79 -4.04
C ASN A 182 -7.39 12.20 -4.74
N ALA A 183 -6.36 12.59 -3.98
CA ALA A 183 -5.06 12.96 -4.55
C ALA A 183 -4.26 11.75 -5.04
N ARG A 184 -4.35 10.60 -4.35
CA ARG A 184 -3.73 9.33 -4.76
C ARG A 184 -4.70 8.17 -4.54
N PRO A 185 -5.42 7.72 -5.58
CA PRO A 185 -6.41 6.65 -5.47
C PRO A 185 -5.86 5.32 -4.97
N ALA A 186 -4.56 5.07 -5.09
CA ALA A 186 -3.92 3.85 -4.64
C ALA A 186 -3.82 3.70 -3.11
N ILE A 187 -4.03 4.77 -2.32
CA ILE A 187 -3.81 4.65 -0.87
C ILE A 187 -4.71 3.59 -0.23
N CYS A 188 -4.11 2.85 0.70
CA CYS A 188 -4.75 1.83 1.51
C CYS A 188 -3.84 1.58 2.72
N PRO A 189 -3.87 2.46 3.75
CA PRO A 189 -3.25 2.17 5.03
C PRO A 189 -3.67 0.79 5.54
N ASN A 190 -2.73 0.06 6.12
CA ASN A 190 -3.03 -1.24 6.71
C ASN A 190 -4.08 -1.09 7.83
N SER A 191 -4.72 -2.20 8.20
CA SER A 191 -5.82 -2.20 9.17
C SER A 191 -5.45 -1.59 10.52
N GLY A 192 -4.24 -1.88 11.03
CA GLY A 192 -3.76 -1.32 12.29
C GLY A 192 -3.58 0.19 12.25
N PHE A 193 -3.03 0.72 11.15
CA PHE A 193 -2.92 2.17 10.96
C PHE A 193 -4.29 2.83 10.81
N MET A 194 -5.23 2.20 10.11
CA MET A 194 -6.60 2.71 10.01
C MET A 194 -7.26 2.83 11.39
N GLU A 195 -7.13 1.81 12.23
CA GLU A 195 -7.66 1.84 13.60
C GLU A 195 -6.98 2.91 14.45
N GLN A 196 -5.66 3.01 14.37
CA GLN A 196 -4.89 4.02 15.11
C GLN A 196 -5.31 5.44 14.70
N LEU A 197 -5.46 5.71 13.40
CA LEU A 197 -5.93 7.00 12.89
C LEU A 197 -7.35 7.32 13.33
N GLN A 198 -8.26 6.35 13.34
CA GLN A 198 -9.64 6.56 13.83
C GLN A 198 -9.68 6.87 15.33
N LYS A 199 -8.78 6.28 16.11
CA LYS A 199 -8.65 6.51 17.56
C LYS A 199 -7.81 7.74 17.87
N TYR A 200 -7.02 8.23 16.92
CA TYR A 200 -6.12 9.37 17.11
C TYR A 200 -6.94 10.63 17.38
N ARG A 201 -6.84 11.13 18.61
CA ARG A 201 -7.43 12.39 19.03
C ARG A 201 -6.34 13.44 19.08
N GLN A 202 -6.64 14.61 18.52
CA GLN A 202 -5.81 15.78 18.67
C GLN A 202 -5.74 16.12 20.16
N PHE A 203 -4.55 16.07 20.75
CA PHE A 203 -4.32 16.80 21.98
C PHE A 203 -4.16 18.27 21.59
N SER A 204 -5.22 19.05 21.77
CA SER A 204 -5.14 20.51 21.65
C SER A 204 -4.15 21.01 22.71
N CYS A 205 -3.01 21.57 22.28
CA CYS A 205 -2.24 22.49 23.11
C CYS A 205 -2.82 23.90 22.99
#